data_AF-S6C7A6-F1
#
_entry.id   AF-S6C7A6-F1
#
_cell.length_a   1.000
_cell.length_b   1.000
_cell.length_c   1.000
_cell.angle_alpha   90.00
_cell.angle_beta   90.00
_cell.angle_gamma   90.00
#
_symmetry.space_group_name_H-M   'P 1'
#
loop_
_entity.id
_entity.type
_entity.pdbx_description
1 polymer ?
#
loop_
_entity_poly.entity_id
_entity_poly.type
_entity_poly.pdbx_seq_one_letter_code
_entity_poly.pdbx_strand_id
1 'polypeptide(L)'
;MAKGAVHITGSNFAIRRRLRWDILDRMRKLVQSGTCERPRWLEWVERAPPLETRNMLHTDRAVRNPYLPLIDTLLRKYPHLRFEGCYNPANQWQKGLDNYTADHPVMQFVGNQLHLMNRGMSQKEAFEKTERMFYKRRMESEADIKVAMALGVDEHAAPKYTTGYAYVHAKIAQERGMFLTHVRDELRRMKKIAMQKNQKRIDSNTKKDSQHGISDGMIQPVAGNGTVSATAHENRVEDTLESTSHGA
;
A
#
# COMPACT_ATOMS: atom_id res chain seq x y z
N MET A 1 -27.79 -19.30 -58.03
CA MET A 1 -27.11 -18.10 -57.51
C MET A 1 -27.88 -16.88 -57.97
N ALA A 2 -28.62 -16.22 -57.08
CA ALA A 2 -29.41 -15.06 -57.44
C ALA A 2 -28.47 -13.87 -57.77
N LYS A 3 -28.49 -13.44 -59.04
CA LYS A 3 -27.91 -12.17 -59.48
C LYS A 3 -28.82 -11.04 -58.98
N GLY A 4 -28.62 -10.59 -57.74
CA GLY A 4 -29.31 -9.43 -57.19
C GLY A 4 -28.78 -8.16 -57.84
N ALA A 5 -29.67 -7.36 -58.43
CA ALA A 5 -29.36 -6.03 -58.92
C ALA A 5 -28.82 -5.18 -57.76
N VAL A 6 -27.57 -4.71 -57.90
CA VAL A 6 -26.96 -3.77 -56.96
C VAL A 6 -27.69 -2.43 -57.13
N HIS A 7 -28.64 -2.18 -56.22
CA HIS A 7 -29.37 -0.91 -56.18
C HIS A 7 -28.38 0.24 -55.93
N ILE A 8 -28.58 1.39 -56.58
CA ILE A 8 -27.71 2.59 -56.42
C ILE A 8 -27.65 3.05 -54.94
N THR A 9 -28.60 2.64 -54.09
CA THR A 9 -28.62 2.92 -52.64
C THR A 9 -28.21 1.73 -51.76
N GLY A 10 -27.82 0.58 -52.33
CA GLY A 10 -27.44 -0.63 -51.61
C GLY A 10 -26.07 -0.55 -50.94
N SER A 11 -26.06 -0.07 -49.69
CA SER A 11 -25.18 -0.33 -48.54
C SER A 11 -23.65 -0.45 -48.64
N ASN A 12 -23.01 -0.59 -49.80
CA ASN A 12 -21.53 -0.68 -49.90
C ASN A 12 -20.87 0.62 -50.40
N PHE A 13 -21.64 1.60 -50.85
CA PHE A 13 -21.13 2.90 -51.32
C PHE A 13 -21.19 4.02 -50.27
N ALA A 14 -21.76 3.77 -49.08
CA ALA A 14 -21.82 4.76 -48.01
C ALA A 14 -20.43 5.21 -47.55
N ILE A 15 -19.45 4.30 -47.53
CA ILE A 15 -18.05 4.60 -47.20
C ILE A 15 -17.45 5.58 -48.23
N ARG A 16 -17.72 5.40 -49.53
CA ARG A 16 -17.26 6.31 -50.59
C ARG A 16 -18.01 7.66 -50.62
N ARG A 17 -19.26 7.71 -50.14
CA ARG A 17 -20.04 8.97 -50.04
C ARG A 17 -19.67 9.83 -48.83
N ARG A 18 -19.14 9.25 -47.75
CA ARG A 18 -18.62 9.99 -46.59
C ARG A 18 -17.34 10.80 -46.91
N LEU A 19 -16.68 10.51 -48.04
CA LEU A 19 -15.34 10.97 -48.40
C LEU A 19 -15.27 12.24 -49.29
N ARG A 20 -16.37 13.00 -49.40
CA ARG A 20 -16.49 14.11 -50.37
C ARG A 20 -16.67 15.51 -49.78
N TRP A 21 -16.42 15.68 -48.47
CA TRP A 21 -16.53 16.96 -47.80
C TRP A 21 -15.16 17.47 -47.39
N ASP A 22 -14.28 17.70 -48.38
CA ASP A 22 -13.10 18.53 -48.15
C ASP A 22 -13.54 20.00 -48.12
N ILE A 23 -13.76 20.50 -46.91
CA ILE A 23 -14.17 21.88 -46.67
C ILE A 23 -13.02 22.84 -47.00
N LEU A 24 -11.76 22.41 -46.82
CA LEU A 24 -10.58 23.23 -47.07
C LEU A 24 -10.42 23.49 -48.56
N ASP A 25 -10.49 22.45 -49.38
CA ASP A 25 -10.40 22.59 -50.84
C ASP A 25 -11.55 23.42 -51.42
N ARG A 26 -12.76 23.31 -50.85
CA ARG A 26 -13.89 24.16 -51.27
C ARG A 26 -13.69 25.61 -50.87
N MET A 27 -13.22 25.87 -49.65
CA MET A 27 -13.00 27.23 -49.18
C MET A 27 -11.84 27.90 -49.90
N ARG A 28 -10.76 27.16 -50.20
CA ARG A 28 -9.65 27.65 -51.04
C ARG A 28 -10.15 28.09 -52.41
N LYS A 29 -11.00 27.29 -53.05
CA LYS A 29 -11.60 27.65 -54.35
C LYS A 29 -12.47 28.90 -54.28
N LEU A 30 -13.29 29.04 -53.23
CA LEU A 30 -14.16 30.22 -53.03
C LEU A 30 -13.37 31.51 -52.76
N VAL A 31 -12.25 31.40 -52.04
CA VAL A 31 -11.33 32.53 -51.81
C VAL A 31 -10.57 32.87 -53.10
N GLN A 32 -10.12 31.86 -53.85
CA GLN A 32 -9.42 32.06 -55.14
C GLN A 32 -10.34 32.65 -56.22
N SER A 33 -11.62 32.30 -56.24
CA SER A 33 -12.62 32.89 -57.14
C SER A 33 -13.09 34.27 -56.70
N GLY A 34 -12.59 34.80 -55.58
CA GLY A 34 -12.96 36.11 -55.04
C GLY A 34 -14.40 36.20 -54.53
N THR A 35 -15.06 35.06 -54.32
CA THR A 35 -16.48 35.00 -53.93
C THR A 35 -16.67 35.25 -52.44
N CYS A 36 -15.67 34.89 -51.64
CA CYS A 36 -15.64 35.13 -50.19
C CYS A 36 -14.27 35.66 -49.77
N GLU A 37 -14.24 36.54 -48.77
CA GLU A 37 -13.00 36.94 -48.11
C GLU A 37 -12.35 35.76 -47.38
N ARG A 38 -11.03 35.80 -47.26
CA ARG A 38 -10.25 34.71 -46.66
C ARG A 38 -10.50 34.67 -45.14
N PRO A 39 -11.09 33.59 -44.60
CA PRO A 39 -11.40 33.53 -43.18
C PRO A 39 -10.14 33.19 -42.36
N ARG A 40 -10.05 33.75 -41.15
CA ARG A 40 -8.88 33.57 -40.26
C ARG A 40 -8.61 32.11 -39.88
N TRP A 41 -9.66 31.29 -39.73
CA TRP A 41 -9.50 29.87 -39.41
C TRP A 41 -8.84 29.06 -40.55
N LEU A 42 -9.00 29.47 -41.81
CA LEU A 42 -8.38 28.77 -42.93
C LEU A 42 -6.86 28.86 -42.85
N GLU A 43 -6.31 29.99 -42.40
CA GLU A 43 -4.88 30.15 -42.15
C GLU A 43 -4.36 29.19 -41.07
N TRP A 44 -5.12 29.01 -39.99
CA TRP A 44 -4.72 28.10 -38.90
C TRP A 44 -4.79 26.64 -39.31
N VAL A 45 -5.81 26.25 -40.08
CA VAL A 45 -5.94 24.88 -40.57
C VAL A 45 -4.92 24.58 -41.67
N GLU A 46 -4.51 25.55 -42.47
CA GLU A 46 -3.41 25.36 -43.44
C GLU A 46 -2.04 25.19 -42.76
N ARG A 47 -1.82 25.83 -41.60
CA ARG A 47 -0.62 25.60 -40.78
C ARG A 47 -0.61 24.23 -40.09
N ALA A 48 -1.78 23.70 -39.74
CA ALA A 48 -1.95 22.42 -39.09
C ALA A 48 -3.12 21.64 -39.71
N PRO A 49 -2.88 20.96 -40.87
CA PRO A 49 -3.95 20.25 -41.56
C PRO A 49 -4.43 19.04 -40.74
N PRO A 50 -5.75 18.73 -40.77
CA PRO A 50 -6.28 17.55 -40.10
C PRO A 50 -5.73 16.27 -40.75
N LEU A 51 -5.60 15.20 -39.95
CA LEU A 51 -5.16 13.90 -40.46
C LEU A 51 -6.15 13.36 -41.50
N GLU A 52 -5.63 12.87 -42.63
CA GLU A 52 -6.45 12.28 -43.69
C GLU A 52 -7.07 10.96 -43.23
N THR A 53 -8.40 10.96 -43.04
CA THR A 53 -9.15 9.73 -42.69
C THR A 53 -9.31 8.77 -43.88
N ARG A 54 -8.85 9.16 -45.08
CA ARG A 54 -8.95 8.39 -46.33
C ARG A 54 -8.24 7.05 -46.31
N ASN A 55 -7.10 6.98 -45.62
CA ASN A 55 -6.26 5.78 -45.55
C ASN A 55 -6.41 5.03 -44.22
N MET A 56 -7.20 5.58 -43.30
CA MET A 56 -7.51 4.91 -42.04
C MET A 56 -8.69 3.95 -42.30
N LEU A 57 -8.36 2.73 -42.73
CA LEU A 57 -9.27 1.60 -42.61
C LEU A 57 -9.48 1.36 -41.10
N HIS A 58 -10.45 2.07 -40.51
CA HIS A 58 -10.85 1.88 -39.13
C HIS A 58 -11.57 0.54 -39.03
N THR A 59 -10.81 -0.55 -38.98
CA THR A 59 -11.31 -1.85 -38.58
C THR A 59 -10.99 -1.99 -37.10
N ASP A 60 -12.02 -2.00 -36.26
CA ASP A 60 -11.86 -2.26 -34.85
C ASP A 60 -11.42 -3.71 -34.67
N ARG A 61 -10.15 -3.93 -34.32
CA ARG A 61 -9.66 -5.25 -33.95
C ARG A 61 -9.95 -5.46 -32.47
N ALA A 62 -10.79 -6.44 -32.17
CA ALA A 62 -10.96 -6.90 -30.79
C ALA A 62 -9.64 -7.52 -30.30
N VAL A 63 -8.92 -6.80 -29.44
CA VAL A 63 -7.71 -7.31 -28.78
C VAL A 63 -8.15 -8.16 -27.59
N ARG A 64 -7.92 -9.47 -27.66
CA ARG A 64 -8.23 -10.39 -26.57
C ARG A 64 -7.05 -10.47 -25.60
N ASN A 65 -7.22 -9.96 -24.40
CA ASN A 65 -6.26 -10.08 -23.33
C ASN A 65 -6.45 -11.44 -22.58
N PRO A 66 -5.47 -12.35 -22.56
CA PRO A 66 -5.60 -13.64 -21.87
C PRO A 66 -5.59 -13.54 -20.33
N TYR A 67 -5.13 -12.43 -19.77
CA TYR A 67 -5.02 -12.25 -18.31
C TYR A 67 -6.38 -12.07 -17.63
N LEU A 68 -7.29 -11.30 -18.23
CA LEU A 68 -8.60 -10.98 -17.64
C LEU A 68 -9.42 -12.22 -17.22
N PRO A 69 -9.62 -13.25 -18.06
CA PRO A 69 -10.37 -14.43 -17.64
C PRO A 69 -9.65 -15.22 -16.52
N LEU A 70 -8.32 -15.22 -16.51
CA LEU A 70 -7.54 -15.90 -15.47
C LEU A 70 -7.66 -15.17 -14.12
N ILE A 71 -7.60 -13.83 -14.14
CA ILE A 71 -7.82 -12.98 -12.97
C ILE A 71 -9.21 -13.22 -12.39
N ASP A 72 -10.25 -13.24 -13.23
CA ASP A 72 -11.62 -13.55 -12.81
C ASP A 72 -11.71 -14.91 -12.10
N THR A 73 -11.08 -15.95 -12.65
CA THR A 73 -11.08 -17.28 -12.03
C THR A 73 -10.35 -17.29 -10.68
N LEU A 74 -9.23 -16.57 -10.58
CA LEU A 74 -8.45 -16.46 -9.35
C LEU A 74 -9.22 -15.72 -8.27
N LEU A 75 -9.81 -14.56 -8.60
CA LEU A 75 -10.51 -13.71 -7.65
C LEU A 75 -11.86 -14.29 -7.21
N ARG A 76 -12.44 -15.22 -7.98
CA ARG A 76 -13.57 -16.04 -7.50
C ARG A 76 -13.16 -16.98 -6.36
N LYS A 77 -11.96 -17.55 -6.42
CA LYS A 77 -11.42 -18.43 -5.36
C LYS A 77 -10.87 -17.63 -4.19
N TYR A 78 -10.18 -16.53 -4.47
CA TYR A 78 -9.48 -15.70 -3.50
C TYR A 78 -9.87 -14.21 -3.62
N PRO A 79 -11.07 -13.83 -3.14
CA PRO A 79 -11.54 -12.45 -3.26
C PRO A 79 -10.74 -11.46 -2.41
N HIS A 80 -10.08 -11.93 -1.34
CA HIS A 80 -9.28 -11.11 -0.44
C HIS A 80 -8.03 -10.52 -1.12
N LEU A 81 -7.51 -11.16 -2.18
CA LEU A 81 -6.35 -10.66 -2.93
C LEU A 81 -6.61 -9.31 -3.60
N ARG A 82 -7.88 -8.90 -3.77
CA ARG A 82 -8.26 -7.57 -4.27
C ARG A 82 -7.76 -6.44 -3.37
N PHE A 83 -7.60 -6.72 -2.07
CA PHE A 83 -7.25 -5.71 -1.08
C PHE A 83 -5.74 -5.67 -0.77
N GLU A 84 -4.95 -6.61 -1.30
CA GLU A 84 -3.50 -6.60 -1.08
C GLU A 84 -2.87 -5.44 -1.87
N GLY A 85 -2.34 -4.42 -1.18
CA GLY A 85 -1.77 -3.24 -1.85
C GLY A 85 -2.82 -2.31 -2.46
N CYS A 86 -4.04 -2.29 -1.89
CA CYS A 86 -5.12 -1.38 -2.29
C CYS A 86 -4.82 0.11 -2.09
N TYR A 87 -3.77 0.44 -1.33
CA TYR A 87 -3.30 1.81 -1.14
C TYR A 87 -2.49 2.34 -2.33
N ASN A 88 -2.05 1.46 -3.25
CA ASN A 88 -1.42 1.91 -4.47
C ASN A 88 -2.50 2.41 -5.44
N PRO A 89 -2.49 3.69 -5.87
CA PRO A 89 -3.51 4.24 -6.76
C PRO A 89 -3.57 3.56 -8.13
N ALA A 90 -2.49 2.87 -8.55
CA ALA A 90 -2.47 2.09 -9.78
C ALA A 90 -3.22 0.75 -9.67
N ASN A 91 -3.52 0.30 -8.43
CA ASN A 91 -4.29 -0.92 -8.18
C ASN A 91 -5.76 -0.59 -7.95
N GLN A 92 -6.63 -1.22 -8.73
CA GLN A 92 -8.06 -1.09 -8.56
C GLN A 92 -8.61 -2.31 -7.82
N TRP A 93 -9.23 -2.04 -6.67
CA TRP A 93 -9.82 -3.07 -5.81
C TRP A 93 -11.33 -3.24 -6.05
N GLN A 94 -11.96 -2.32 -6.81
CA GLN A 94 -13.38 -2.36 -7.13
C GLN A 94 -13.72 -3.54 -8.05
N LYS A 95 -14.82 -4.24 -7.74
CA LYS A 95 -15.26 -5.39 -8.53
C LYS A 95 -15.62 -4.98 -9.95
N GLY A 96 -14.93 -5.55 -10.95
CA GLY A 96 -15.17 -5.30 -12.36
C GLY A 96 -14.16 -4.34 -13.00
N LEU A 97 -13.37 -3.63 -12.18
CA LEU A 97 -12.18 -2.93 -12.64
C LEU A 97 -10.96 -3.65 -12.04
N ASP A 98 -10.63 -4.80 -12.64
CA ASP A 98 -9.59 -5.70 -12.15
C ASP A 98 -8.22 -5.36 -12.79
N ASN A 99 -7.80 -4.10 -12.59
CA ASN A 99 -6.53 -3.57 -13.08
C ASN A 99 -5.52 -3.50 -11.92
N TYR A 100 -4.37 -4.15 -12.12
CA TYR A 100 -3.34 -4.31 -11.10
C TYR A 100 -1.95 -4.03 -11.67
N THR A 101 -1.03 -3.58 -10.81
CA THR A 101 0.39 -3.41 -11.15
C THR A 101 1.08 -4.75 -11.36
N ALA A 102 2.23 -4.74 -12.04
CA ALA A 102 3.03 -5.95 -12.28
C ALA A 102 3.44 -6.65 -10.97
N ASP A 103 3.73 -5.88 -9.93
CA ASP A 103 4.15 -6.40 -8.63
C ASP A 103 2.99 -6.96 -7.80
N HIS A 104 1.75 -6.71 -8.20
CA HIS A 104 0.59 -7.14 -7.45
C HIS A 104 0.52 -8.69 -7.40
N PRO A 105 0.20 -9.30 -6.25
CA PRO A 105 0.17 -10.76 -6.09
C PRO A 105 -0.72 -11.47 -7.11
N VAL A 106 -1.85 -10.88 -7.48
CA VAL A 106 -2.76 -11.37 -8.54
C VAL A 106 -2.04 -11.43 -9.90
N MET A 107 -1.31 -10.38 -10.26
CA MET A 107 -0.60 -10.33 -11.55
C MET A 107 0.58 -11.29 -11.58
N GLN A 108 1.33 -11.41 -10.48
CA GLN A 108 2.38 -12.41 -10.37
C GLN A 108 1.83 -13.83 -10.48
N PHE A 109 0.70 -14.11 -9.84
CA PHE A 109 0.05 -15.42 -9.92
C PHE A 109 -0.35 -15.75 -11.35
N VAL A 110 -1.11 -14.85 -12.00
CA VAL A 110 -1.60 -15.07 -13.36
C VAL A 110 -0.45 -15.09 -14.37
N GLY A 111 0.58 -14.27 -14.19
CA GLY A 111 1.79 -14.31 -15.00
C GLY A 111 2.49 -15.66 -14.94
N ASN A 112 2.66 -16.21 -13.73
CA ASN A 112 3.21 -17.56 -13.56
C ASN A 112 2.29 -18.63 -14.18
N GLN A 113 0.98 -18.49 -14.04
CA GLN A 113 0.02 -19.46 -14.58
C GLN A 113 0.10 -19.47 -16.11
N LEU A 114 0.09 -18.29 -16.71
CA LEU A 114 0.23 -18.13 -18.16
C LEU A 114 1.58 -18.66 -18.65
N HIS A 115 2.66 -18.43 -17.90
CA HIS A 115 3.98 -18.98 -18.22
C HIS A 115 4.00 -20.51 -18.24
N LEU A 116 3.33 -21.16 -17.29
CA LEU A 116 3.19 -22.63 -17.28
C LEU A 116 2.29 -23.12 -18.42
N MET A 117 1.22 -22.40 -18.73
CA MET A 117 0.34 -22.73 -19.87
C MET A 117 1.09 -22.59 -21.20
N ASN A 118 1.94 -21.57 -21.36
CA ASN A 118 2.78 -21.40 -22.54
C ASN A 118 3.82 -22.52 -22.70
N ARG A 119 4.16 -23.24 -21.62
CA ARG A 119 4.99 -24.45 -21.65
C ARG A 119 4.20 -25.72 -21.99
N GLY A 120 2.90 -25.62 -22.24
CA GLY A 120 2.03 -26.74 -22.64
C GLY A 120 1.25 -27.40 -21.50
N MET A 121 1.30 -26.88 -20.27
CA MET A 121 0.46 -27.40 -19.18
C MET A 121 -1.01 -27.02 -19.38
N SER A 122 -1.91 -27.91 -18.92
CA SER A 122 -3.35 -27.60 -18.88
C SER A 122 -3.63 -26.45 -17.91
N GLN A 123 -4.69 -25.68 -18.15
CA GLN A 123 -5.06 -24.55 -17.30
C GLN A 123 -5.23 -24.95 -15.82
N LYS A 124 -5.80 -26.13 -15.55
CA LYS A 124 -6.02 -26.66 -14.19
C LYS A 124 -4.71 -27.03 -13.50
N GLU A 125 -3.85 -27.77 -14.20
CA GLU A 125 -2.54 -28.17 -13.68
C GLU A 125 -1.62 -26.96 -13.45
N ALA A 126 -1.63 -26.00 -14.38
CA ALA A 126 -0.92 -24.74 -14.24
C ALA A 126 -1.43 -23.95 -13.02
N PHE A 127 -2.74 -23.95 -12.77
CA PHE A 127 -3.33 -23.31 -11.60
C PHE A 127 -2.90 -23.98 -10.30
N GLU A 128 -2.96 -25.31 -10.20
CA GLU A 128 -2.53 -26.03 -9.00
C GLU A 128 -1.04 -25.84 -8.70
N LYS A 129 -0.19 -25.87 -9.73
CA LYS A 129 1.25 -25.68 -9.57
C LYS A 129 1.59 -24.25 -9.16
N THR A 130 0.93 -23.25 -9.75
CA THR A 130 1.09 -21.85 -9.33
C THR A 130 0.57 -21.61 -7.92
N GLU A 131 -0.52 -22.25 -7.54
CA GLU A 131 -1.06 -22.20 -6.19
C GLU A 131 -0.07 -22.72 -5.15
N ARG A 132 0.58 -23.87 -5.41
CA ARG A 132 1.64 -24.39 -4.53
C ARG A 132 2.80 -23.40 -4.40
N MET A 133 3.23 -22.80 -5.50
CA MET A 133 4.29 -21.79 -5.51
C MET A 133 3.89 -20.53 -4.73
N PHE A 134 2.64 -20.09 -4.89
CA PHE A 134 2.08 -18.94 -4.18
C PHE A 134 2.06 -19.17 -2.67
N TYR A 135 1.55 -20.32 -2.21
CA TYR A 135 1.56 -20.67 -0.79
C TYR A 135 2.97 -20.78 -0.23
N LYS A 136 3.90 -21.41 -0.96
CA LYS A 136 5.30 -21.50 -0.53
C LYS A 136 5.91 -20.11 -0.30
N ARG A 137 5.79 -19.21 -1.27
CA ARG A 137 6.28 -17.82 -1.15
C ARG A 137 5.63 -17.06 0.01
N ARG A 138 4.33 -17.30 0.23
CA ARG A 138 3.60 -16.66 1.32
C ARG A 138 4.09 -17.14 2.68
N MET A 139 4.30 -18.45 2.84
CA MET A 139 4.86 -19.04 4.06
C MET A 139 6.27 -18.53 4.34
N GLU A 140 7.12 -18.45 3.31
CA GLU A 140 8.48 -17.87 3.42
C GLU A 140 8.41 -16.41 3.87
N SER A 141 7.59 -15.59 3.19
CA SER A 141 7.42 -14.18 3.56
C SER A 141 6.90 -13.98 4.98
N GLU A 142 5.96 -14.81 5.43
CA GLU A 142 5.44 -14.75 6.81
C GLU A 142 6.49 -15.21 7.83
N ALA A 143 7.29 -16.21 7.50
CA ALA A 143 8.40 -16.66 8.35
C ALA A 143 9.47 -15.56 8.49
N ASP A 144 9.88 -14.96 7.37
CA ASP A 144 10.87 -13.89 7.35
C ASP A 144 10.43 -12.69 8.18
N ILE A 145 9.15 -12.29 8.07
CA ILE A 145 8.58 -11.21 8.87
C ILE A 145 8.56 -11.56 10.35
N LYS A 146 8.21 -12.80 10.71
CA LYS A 146 8.23 -13.25 12.11
C LYS A 146 9.64 -13.23 12.70
N VAL A 147 10.64 -13.68 11.92
CA VAL A 147 12.05 -13.64 12.32
C VAL A 147 12.52 -12.19 12.45
N ALA A 148 12.21 -11.32 11.49
CA ALA A 148 12.56 -9.90 11.55
C ALA A 148 11.95 -9.20 12.78
N MET A 149 10.68 -9.49 13.09
CA MET A 149 10.02 -8.98 14.31
C MET A 149 10.67 -9.53 15.59
N ALA A 150 11.03 -10.82 15.62
CA ALA A 150 11.65 -11.44 16.78
C ALA A 150 13.07 -10.89 17.05
N LEU A 151 13.82 -10.62 15.98
CA LEU A 151 15.15 -10.05 16.05
C LEU A 151 15.14 -8.52 16.26
N GLY A 152 13.98 -7.87 16.13
CA GLY A 152 13.86 -6.41 16.23
C GLY A 152 14.68 -5.64 15.19
N VAL A 153 15.09 -6.31 14.10
CA VAL A 153 15.97 -5.75 13.06
C VAL A 153 15.27 -4.65 12.26
N ASP A 154 13.95 -4.72 12.18
CA ASP A 154 13.15 -3.82 11.36
C ASP A 154 12.03 -3.21 12.21
N GLU A 155 12.19 -1.94 12.61
CA GLU A 155 11.19 -1.19 13.38
C GLU A 155 9.86 -1.03 12.62
N HIS A 156 9.86 -1.28 11.30
CA HIS A 156 8.68 -1.19 10.43
C HIS A 156 8.12 -2.57 10.03
N ALA A 157 8.64 -3.66 10.59
CA ALA A 157 8.11 -5.00 10.34
C ALA A 157 6.68 -5.13 10.90
N ALA A 158 5.70 -4.98 10.01
CA ALA A 158 4.30 -5.20 10.30
C ALA A 158 3.85 -6.61 9.87
N PRO A 159 2.96 -7.28 10.64
CA PRO A 159 2.37 -8.54 10.21
C PRO A 159 1.57 -8.33 8.91
N LYS A 160 1.84 -9.13 7.87
CA LYS A 160 1.02 -9.15 6.66
C LYS A 160 -0.28 -9.89 6.96
N TYR A 161 -1.39 -9.16 7.04
CA TYR A 161 -2.70 -9.76 7.32
C TYR A 161 -3.37 -10.29 6.05
N THR A 162 -3.77 -11.56 6.10
CA THR A 162 -4.42 -12.28 4.99
C THR A 162 -5.95 -12.06 4.94
N THR A 163 -6.54 -11.64 6.05
CA THR A 163 -7.99 -11.46 6.19
C THR A 163 -8.32 -10.08 6.73
N GLY A 164 -9.43 -9.50 6.27
CA GLY A 164 -9.94 -8.24 6.82
C GLY A 164 -10.23 -8.33 8.33
N TYR A 165 -10.59 -9.53 8.81
CA TYR A 165 -10.79 -9.79 10.24
C TYR A 165 -9.50 -9.58 11.05
N ALA A 166 -8.37 -10.07 10.57
CA ALA A 166 -7.09 -9.87 11.24
C ALA A 166 -6.68 -8.38 11.30
N TYR A 167 -7.01 -7.60 10.26
CA TYR A 167 -6.84 -6.14 10.28
C TYR A 167 -7.66 -5.46 11.38
N VAL A 168 -8.93 -5.85 11.55
CA VAL A 168 -9.81 -5.31 12.59
C VAL A 168 -9.26 -5.63 13.98
N HIS A 169 -8.81 -6.86 14.20
CA HIS A 169 -8.22 -7.26 15.49
C HIS A 169 -6.91 -6.55 15.78
N ALA A 170 -6.06 -6.34 14.77
CA ALA A 170 -4.84 -5.55 14.91
C ALA A 170 -5.16 -4.11 15.34
N LYS A 171 -6.16 -3.48 14.71
CA LYS A 171 -6.61 -2.14 15.08
C LYS A 171 -7.16 -2.09 16.51
N ILE A 172 -8.00 -3.06 16.90
CA ILE A 172 -8.51 -3.19 18.27
C ILE A 172 -7.36 -3.34 19.28
N ALA A 173 -6.34 -4.14 18.95
CA ALA A 173 -5.16 -4.32 19.79
C ALA A 173 -4.36 -3.02 19.93
N GLN A 174 -4.22 -2.24 18.85
CA GLN A 174 -3.56 -0.94 18.86
C GLN A 174 -4.32 0.07 19.74
N GLU A 175 -5.64 0.16 19.58
CA GLU A 175 -6.51 1.02 20.40
C GLU A 175 -6.43 0.65 21.89
N ARG A 176 -6.48 -0.66 22.20
CA ARG A 176 -6.29 -1.16 23.57
C ARG A 176 -4.88 -0.87 24.10
N GLY A 177 -3.86 -0.98 23.26
CA GLY A 177 -2.48 -0.64 23.61
C GLY A 177 -2.34 0.82 24.03
N MET A 178 -2.90 1.76 23.24
CA MET A 178 -2.92 3.19 23.57
C MET A 178 -3.68 3.48 24.87
N PHE A 179 -4.79 2.77 25.10
CA PHE A 179 -5.53 2.90 26.36
C PHE A 179 -4.70 2.44 27.56
N LEU A 180 -4.01 1.30 27.45
CA LEU A 180 -3.16 0.79 28.52
C LEU A 180 -1.94 1.67 28.80
N THR A 181 -1.33 2.26 27.77
CA THR A 181 -0.23 3.22 27.96
C THR A 181 -0.72 4.48 28.67
N HIS A 182 -1.89 4.99 28.30
CA HIS A 182 -2.54 6.12 29.00
C HIS A 182 -2.77 5.81 30.49
N VAL A 183 -3.41 4.67 30.79
CA VAL A 183 -3.63 4.22 32.18
C VAL A 183 -2.32 4.07 32.95
N ARG A 184 -1.30 3.47 32.33
CA ARG A 184 0.03 3.32 32.94
C ARG A 184 0.63 4.68 33.30
N ASP A 185 0.55 5.66 32.41
CA ASP A 185 1.15 6.98 32.59
C ASP A 185 0.39 7.80 33.64
N GLU A 186 -0.94 7.67 33.72
CA GLU A 186 -1.74 8.22 34.82
C GLU A 186 -1.37 7.62 36.17
N LEU A 187 -1.27 6.29 36.27
CA LEU A 187 -0.87 5.61 37.50
C LEU A 187 0.54 6.02 37.94
N ARG A 188 1.48 6.17 37.00
CA ARG A 188 2.82 6.71 37.28
C ARG A 188 2.76 8.14 37.80
N ARG A 189 1.89 8.98 37.26
CA ARG A 189 1.67 10.36 37.73
C ARG A 189 1.11 10.38 39.15
N MET A 190 0.09 9.56 39.43
CA MET A 190 -0.50 9.42 40.76
C MET A 190 0.52 8.93 41.78
N LYS A 191 1.36 7.93 41.41
CA LYS A 191 2.45 7.44 42.25
C LYS A 191 3.46 8.55 42.58
N LYS A 192 3.88 9.34 41.59
CA LYS A 192 4.78 10.50 41.80
C LYS A 192 4.17 11.51 42.76
N ILE A 193 2.89 11.85 42.61
CA ILE A 193 2.18 12.78 43.50
C ILE A 193 2.09 12.22 44.92
N ALA A 194 1.77 10.94 45.08
CA ALA A 194 1.70 10.28 46.38
C ALA A 194 3.07 10.25 47.07
N MET A 195 4.14 9.93 46.35
CA MET A 195 5.51 9.97 46.88
C MET A 195 5.91 11.38 47.31
N GLN A 196 5.60 12.41 46.52
CA GLN A 196 5.86 13.80 46.91
C GLN A 196 5.06 14.23 48.15
N LYS A 197 3.80 13.78 48.28
CA LYS A 197 2.99 14.05 49.49
C LYS A 197 3.56 13.35 50.72
N ASN A 198 4.02 12.10 50.58
CA ASN A 198 4.66 11.36 51.67
C ASN A 198 5.99 11.99 52.07
N GLN A 199 6.81 12.42 51.12
CA GLN A 199 8.06 13.13 51.42
C GLN A 199 7.79 14.44 52.18
N LYS A 200 6.83 15.26 51.73
CA LYS A 200 6.42 16.47 52.45
C LYS A 200 5.90 16.20 53.86
N ARG A 201 5.22 15.07 54.08
CA ARG A 201 4.78 14.64 55.43
C ARG A 201 5.95 14.25 56.32
N ILE A 202 6.93 13.52 55.77
CA ILE A 202 8.15 13.15 56.50
C ILE A 202 8.92 14.43 56.87
N ASP A 203 9.19 15.30 55.90
CA ASP A 203 9.95 16.55 56.10
C ASP A 203 9.26 17.52 57.09
N SER A 204 7.92 17.51 57.15
CA SER A 204 7.16 18.34 58.10
C SER A 204 7.11 17.76 59.52
N ASN A 205 7.18 16.44 59.67
CA ASN A 205 7.37 15.81 60.98
C ASN A 205 8.79 16.05 61.51
N THR A 206 9.83 15.94 60.68
CA THR A 206 11.23 16.20 61.12
C THR A 206 11.44 17.65 61.55
N LYS A 207 10.71 18.61 60.96
CA LYS A 207 10.71 20.02 61.39
C LYS A 207 9.95 20.30 62.69
N LYS A 208 8.95 19.48 63.05
CA LYS A 208 8.24 19.61 64.32
C LYS A 208 9.06 19.03 65.47
N ASP A 209 9.76 17.93 65.23
CA ASP A 209 10.64 17.30 66.23
C ASP A 209 11.89 18.15 66.54
N SER A 210 12.29 19.05 65.62
CA SER A 210 13.36 20.02 65.85
C SER A 210 12.91 21.34 66.49
N GLN A 211 11.61 21.55 66.74
CA GLN A 211 11.08 22.71 67.49
C GLN A 211 10.63 22.36 68.93
N HIS A 212 10.66 21.09 69.34
CA HIS A 212 10.45 20.66 70.72
C HIS A 212 11.65 19.82 71.19
N GLY A 213 12.75 20.49 71.51
CA GLY A 213 13.97 19.81 71.94
C GLY A 213 15.11 20.72 72.36
N ILE A 214 14.84 21.76 73.16
CA ILE A 214 15.86 22.37 74.03
C ILE A 214 15.30 22.38 75.45
N SER A 215 15.55 21.29 76.18
CA SER A 215 15.76 21.32 77.64
C SER A 215 16.30 19.94 78.10
N ASP A 216 17.57 19.96 78.48
CA ASP A 216 18.28 19.15 79.48
C ASP A 216 18.11 17.63 79.56
N GLY A 217 19.26 16.95 79.49
CA GLY A 217 19.40 15.56 79.95
C GLY A 217 20.67 14.89 79.45
N MET A 218 21.82 15.24 80.03
CA MET A 218 23.08 14.49 79.92
C MET A 218 22.87 12.98 80.12
N ILE A 219 23.18 12.16 79.11
CA ILE A 219 23.65 10.78 79.31
C ILE A 219 24.77 10.50 78.28
N GLN A 220 25.89 10.00 78.80
CA GLN A 220 27.15 9.69 78.13
C GLN A 220 27.06 8.50 77.14
N PRO A 221 28.03 8.35 76.22
CA PRO A 221 27.96 7.40 75.11
C PRO A 221 28.49 6.01 75.48
N VAL A 222 27.83 4.97 74.98
CA VAL A 222 28.40 3.61 74.91
C VAL A 222 28.57 3.25 73.44
N ALA A 223 29.82 2.90 73.10
CA ALA A 223 30.28 2.47 71.79
C ALA A 223 29.66 1.13 71.37
N GLY A 224 29.40 0.95 70.06
CA GLY A 224 28.96 -0.32 69.51
C GLY A 224 28.58 -0.30 68.02
N ASN A 225 29.59 -0.11 67.16
CA ASN A 225 29.79 -0.69 65.81
C ASN A 225 28.63 -0.84 64.79
N GLY A 226 28.83 -0.26 63.59
CA GLY A 226 28.51 -0.98 62.34
C GLY A 226 27.74 -0.27 61.22
N THR A 227 28.24 0.83 60.67
CA THR A 227 28.17 1.13 59.22
C THR A 227 29.10 0.14 58.48
N VAL A 228 28.93 -0.40 57.27
CA VAL A 228 28.40 -0.02 55.94
C VAL A 228 28.14 -1.39 55.26
N SER A 229 27.17 -1.67 54.39
CA SER A 229 27.21 -1.26 52.98
C SER A 229 26.05 -1.91 52.22
N ALA A 230 25.32 -1.09 51.47
CA ALA A 230 24.41 -1.52 50.44
C ALA A 230 25.21 -1.92 49.19
N THR A 231 24.98 -3.11 48.66
CA THR A 231 25.35 -3.45 47.28
C THR A 231 24.08 -3.49 46.43
N ALA A 232 23.89 -2.41 45.67
CA ALA A 232 23.02 -2.39 44.51
C ALA A 232 23.67 -3.23 43.41
N HIS A 233 22.97 -4.27 42.93
CA HIS A 233 23.29 -4.90 41.65
C HIS A 233 22.50 -4.18 40.56
N GLU A 234 23.08 -3.10 40.04
CA GLU A 234 22.84 -2.61 38.68
C GLU A 234 23.74 -3.42 37.75
N ASN A 235 23.17 -4.33 36.97
CA ASN A 235 23.84 -4.84 35.76
C ASN A 235 23.10 -4.28 34.54
N ARG A 236 23.57 -3.11 34.14
CA ARG A 236 23.44 -2.52 32.81
C ARG A 236 24.62 -3.05 31.99
N VAL A 237 24.35 -3.83 30.95
CA VAL A 237 25.32 -4.08 29.88
C VAL A 237 24.76 -3.43 28.63
N GLU A 238 25.43 -2.35 28.26
CA GLU A 238 25.27 -1.63 27.00
C GLU A 238 25.89 -2.45 25.87
N ASP A 239 25.17 -2.46 24.75
CA ASP A 239 25.64 -2.23 23.39
C ASP A 239 27.13 -2.45 23.10
N THR A 240 27.41 -3.50 22.32
CA THR A 240 28.50 -3.48 21.34
C THR A 240 27.93 -3.77 19.96
N LEU A 241 27.76 -2.68 19.22
CA LEU A 241 27.72 -2.65 17.76
C LEU A 241 29.09 -3.13 17.24
N GLU A 242 29.12 -4.24 16.50
CA GLU A 242 30.17 -4.43 15.49
C GLU A 242 29.53 -4.82 14.17
N SER A 243 29.58 -3.84 13.28
CA SER A 243 29.47 -3.91 11.84
C SER A 243 30.56 -4.79 11.25
N THR A 244 30.18 -5.81 10.48
CA THR A 244 31.01 -6.33 9.39
C THR A 244 30.14 -6.56 8.15
N SER A 245 30.18 -5.56 7.28
CA SER A 245 30.11 -5.68 5.83
C SER A 245 30.98 -6.83 5.31
N HIS A 246 30.47 -7.60 4.35
CA HIS A 246 31.11 -8.23 3.17
C HIS A 246 29.95 -8.98 2.47
N GLY A 247 29.58 -8.81 1.20
CA GLY A 247 30.32 -8.34 0.04
C GLY A 247 30.68 -9.50 -0.88
N ALA A 248 29.69 -10.14 -1.53
CA ALA A 248 29.73 -10.80 -2.86
C ALA A 248 28.37 -11.41 -3.19
#